data_AF-A0A7S2NGD0-F1
#
_entry.id   AF-A0A7S2NGD0-F1
#
_cell.length_a   1.000
_cell.length_b   1.000
_cell.length_c   1.000
_cell.angle_alpha   90.00
_cell.angle_beta   90.00
_cell.angle_gamma   90.00
#
_symmetry.space_group_name_H-M   'P 1'
#
loop_
_entity.id
_entity.type
_entity.pdbx_description
1 polymer ?
#
loop_
_entity_poly.entity_id
_entity_poly.type
_entity_poly.pdbx_seq_one_letter_code
_entity_poly.pdbx_strand_id
1 'polypeptide(L)'
;ETGREELTPQAVGGVVGPAAAPARQQACAEVLHEFSGVPFFTLEVGGTAVRDGASASQRRIQHGPPTAQERCPPLILGRGIQPGFWQRLLSDEAFHQLSRQHLQIEVCEEGCSGGPTIFHVRNLTEKNPIRVSPSLEEDLESTTPLQKDQRRILNHGDVITVFPVKGRTLWLTFRDLGVGRTRQALTAQPFTASTAVPTASA
;
A
#
# COMPACT_ATOMS: atom_id res chain seq x y z
N GLU A 1 -41.88 -55.90 1.85
CA GLU A 1 -41.26 -55.68 3.18
C GLU A 1 -40.67 -54.27 3.18
N THR A 2 -41.44 -53.18 3.13
CA THR A 2 -42.34 -52.61 4.16
C THR A 2 -41.71 -52.53 5.56
N GLY A 3 -40.97 -51.45 5.80
CA GLY A 3 -40.64 -50.94 7.13
C GLY A 3 -40.85 -49.42 7.13
N ARG A 4 -41.94 -48.98 7.77
CA ARG A 4 -42.46 -47.62 7.84
C ARG A 4 -42.46 -47.27 9.33
N GLU A 5 -41.59 -46.37 9.76
CA GLU A 5 -41.60 -45.74 11.10
C GLU A 5 -41.63 -44.24 10.84
N GLU A 6 -42.79 -43.59 10.88
CA GLU A 6 -43.57 -43.14 12.04
C GLU A 6 -42.90 -42.00 12.83
N LEU A 7 -43.64 -40.89 12.84
CA LEU A 7 -43.32 -39.56 13.30
C LEU A 7 -43.09 -39.46 14.81
N THR A 8 -42.26 -38.49 15.20
CA THR A 8 -42.52 -37.73 16.43
C THR A 8 -42.23 -36.25 16.20
N PRO A 9 -43.24 -35.36 16.31
CA PRO A 9 -43.03 -33.92 16.33
C PRO A 9 -42.79 -33.48 17.79
N GLN A 10 -41.59 -33.00 18.12
CA GLN A 10 -41.33 -32.40 19.42
C GLN A 10 -41.12 -30.89 19.31
N ALA A 11 -42.10 -30.21 19.94
CA ALA A 11 -41.96 -29.08 20.84
C ALA A 11 -41.24 -27.81 20.35
N VAL A 12 -42.11 -26.85 20.06
CA VAL A 12 -41.89 -25.42 19.97
C VAL A 12 -41.32 -24.89 21.30
N GLY A 13 -40.04 -24.50 21.29
CA GLY A 13 -39.38 -23.79 22.38
C GLY A 13 -38.97 -22.41 21.91
N GLY A 14 -39.84 -21.41 22.11
CA GLY A 14 -39.54 -20.01 21.83
C GLY A 14 -38.47 -19.48 22.78
N VAL A 15 -37.29 -19.19 22.25
CA VAL A 15 -36.28 -18.38 22.94
C VAL A 15 -36.37 -16.98 22.35
N VAL A 16 -36.92 -16.06 23.14
CA VAL A 16 -36.95 -14.63 22.87
C VAL A 16 -35.50 -14.16 22.80
N GLY A 17 -35.02 -13.87 21.59
CA GLY A 17 -33.68 -13.38 21.35
C GLY A 17 -33.46 -12.00 21.99
N PRO A 18 -32.29 -11.74 22.60
CA PRO A 18 -31.98 -10.42 23.10
C PRO A 18 -31.98 -9.42 21.93
N ALA A 19 -32.76 -8.34 22.12
CA ALA A 19 -32.86 -7.23 21.20
C ALA A 19 -31.47 -6.76 20.77
N ALA A 20 -31.20 -6.87 19.47
CA ALA A 20 -30.00 -6.36 18.84
C ALA A 20 -29.90 -4.85 19.13
N ALA A 21 -28.96 -4.49 19.99
CA ALA A 21 -28.62 -3.10 20.23
C ALA A 21 -28.24 -2.45 18.89
N PRO A 22 -28.75 -1.26 18.57
CA PRO A 22 -28.35 -0.57 17.35
C PRO A 22 -26.85 -0.31 17.44
N ALA A 23 -26.10 -0.96 16.54
CA ALA A 23 -24.69 -0.71 16.36
C ALA A 23 -24.54 0.79 16.15
N ARG A 24 -23.93 1.46 17.15
CA ARG A 24 -23.47 2.84 17.03
C ARG A 24 -22.54 2.88 15.82
N GLN A 25 -23.07 3.30 14.68
CA GLN A 25 -22.29 3.77 13.56
C GLN A 25 -21.59 5.04 14.05
N GLN A 26 -20.47 4.83 14.73
CA GLN A 26 -19.52 5.88 14.99
C GLN A 26 -18.99 6.26 13.61
N ALA A 27 -19.63 7.27 13.03
CA ALA A 27 -19.16 7.98 11.86
C ALA A 27 -17.85 8.65 12.28
N CYS A 28 -16.78 7.85 12.33
CA CYS A 28 -15.43 8.36 12.21
C CYS A 28 -15.41 9.01 10.83
N ALA A 29 -15.58 10.33 10.80
CA ALA A 29 -15.30 11.12 9.62
C ALA A 29 -13.84 10.84 9.27
N GLU A 30 -13.61 9.87 8.38
CA GLU A 30 -12.32 9.64 7.79
C GLU A 30 -12.01 10.88 6.96
N VAL A 31 -11.19 11.75 7.55
CA VAL A 31 -10.44 12.73 6.79
C VAL A 31 -9.59 11.90 5.85
N LEU A 32 -10.04 11.74 4.61
CA LEU A 32 -9.15 11.40 3.50
C LEU A 32 -8.14 12.53 3.50
N HIS A 33 -6.97 12.25 4.09
CA HIS A 33 -5.91 13.22 4.20
C HIS A 33 -5.43 13.46 2.77
N GLU A 34 -5.97 14.50 2.16
CA GLU A 34 -5.53 14.97 0.87
C GLU A 34 -4.10 15.46 1.09
N PHE A 35 -3.14 14.68 0.58
CA PHE A 35 -1.73 14.96 0.77
C PHE A 35 -1.40 16.25 0.01
N SER A 36 -1.06 17.31 0.74
CA SER A 36 -0.77 18.64 0.18
C SER A 36 0.69 18.83 -0.24
N GLY A 37 1.55 17.84 0.01
CA GLY A 37 2.96 17.86 -0.35
C GLY A 37 3.23 17.33 -1.76
N VAL A 38 4.50 17.34 -2.17
CA VAL A 38 4.93 16.68 -3.41
C VAL A 38 5.30 15.22 -3.12
N PRO A 39 4.55 14.22 -3.60
CA PRO A 39 4.76 12.83 -3.21
C PRO A 39 6.12 12.32 -3.68
N PHE A 40 6.75 11.47 -2.87
CA PHE A 40 8.01 10.82 -3.21
C PHE A 40 7.75 9.54 -4.01
N PHE A 41 6.68 8.83 -3.66
CA PHE A 41 6.25 7.65 -4.39
C PHE A 41 4.72 7.55 -4.41
N THR A 42 4.22 6.66 -5.26
CA THR A 42 2.82 6.25 -5.28
C THR A 42 2.75 4.72 -5.26
N LEU A 43 1.75 4.19 -4.55
CA LEU A 43 1.38 2.79 -4.63
C LEU A 43 0.09 2.67 -5.44
N GLU A 44 0.12 1.87 -6.50
CA GLU A 44 -1.09 1.53 -7.27
C GLU A 44 -1.60 0.18 -6.78
N VAL A 45 -2.83 0.18 -6.25
CA VAL A 45 -3.49 -1.00 -5.69
C VAL A 45 -4.21 -1.76 -6.79
N GLY A 46 -3.99 -3.06 -6.86
CA GLY A 46 -4.65 -3.93 -7.81
C GLY A 46 -4.85 -5.35 -7.31
N GLY A 47 -5.25 -6.21 -8.25
CA GLY A 47 -5.58 -7.61 -8.01
C GLY A 47 -7.07 -7.85 -7.85
N THR A 48 -7.44 -9.12 -7.75
CA THR A 48 -8.84 -9.58 -7.70
C THR A 48 -9.51 -9.32 -6.36
N ALA A 49 -8.74 -8.89 -5.35
CA ALA A 49 -9.28 -8.46 -4.05
C ALA A 49 -9.98 -7.09 -4.10
N VAL A 50 -9.66 -6.26 -5.10
CA VAL A 50 -10.20 -4.91 -5.29
C VAL A 50 -11.62 -4.98 -5.85
N ARG A 51 -12.54 -4.18 -5.31
CA ARG A 51 -13.93 -4.13 -5.78
C ARG A 51 -14.02 -3.64 -7.22
N ASP A 52 -14.97 -4.22 -7.94
CA ASP A 52 -15.33 -3.75 -9.28
C ASP A 52 -15.78 -2.29 -9.25
N GLY A 53 -15.47 -1.55 -10.31
CA GLY A 53 -15.83 -0.14 -10.44
C GLY A 53 -14.98 0.85 -9.64
N ALA A 54 -14.05 0.40 -8.79
CA ALA A 54 -13.09 1.30 -8.14
C ALA A 54 -12.23 2.02 -9.20
N SER A 55 -12.27 3.34 -9.23
CA SER A 55 -11.51 4.14 -10.20
C SER A 55 -9.99 4.09 -9.94
N ALA A 56 -9.18 4.42 -10.94
CA ALA A 56 -7.73 4.49 -10.80
C ALA A 56 -7.28 5.45 -9.68
N SER A 57 -7.98 6.58 -9.52
CA SER A 57 -7.68 7.55 -8.45
C SER A 57 -7.96 7.00 -7.05
N GLN A 58 -9.00 6.17 -6.89
CA GLN A 58 -9.31 5.50 -5.62
C GLN A 58 -8.34 4.35 -5.29
N ARG A 59 -7.62 3.84 -6.30
CA ARG A 59 -6.62 2.76 -6.19
C ARG A 59 -5.21 3.29 -5.93
N ARG A 60 -5.04 4.55 -5.56
CA ARG A 60 -3.71 5.16 -5.39
C ARG A 60 -3.50 5.62 -3.96
N ILE A 61 -2.33 5.29 -3.43
CA ILE A 61 -1.81 5.82 -2.17
C ILE A 61 -0.59 6.66 -2.52
N GLN A 62 -0.68 7.96 -2.30
CA GLN A 62 0.43 8.88 -2.46
C GLN A 62 1.10 9.10 -1.11
N HIS A 63 2.42 9.08 -1.09
CA HIS A 63 3.17 9.25 0.14
C HIS A 63 4.45 10.06 -0.08
N GLY A 64 4.77 10.89 0.91
CA GLY A 64 5.90 11.80 0.89
C GLY A 64 5.99 12.58 2.21
N PRO A 65 7.02 13.41 2.36
CA PRO A 65 7.12 14.31 3.50
C PRO A 65 6.07 15.43 3.39
N PRO A 66 5.56 15.95 4.52
CA PRO A 66 4.61 17.06 4.52
C PRO A 66 5.24 18.35 3.97
N THR A 67 6.56 18.50 4.11
CA THR A 67 7.34 19.62 3.59
C THR A 67 8.52 19.10 2.75
N ALA A 68 8.98 19.87 1.76
CA ALA A 68 10.06 19.44 0.85
C ALA A 68 11.43 19.26 1.54
N GLN A 69 11.59 19.73 2.77
CA GLN A 69 12.84 19.71 3.53
C GLN A 69 12.92 18.54 4.50
N GLU A 70 11.82 17.81 4.70
CA GLU A 70 11.73 16.72 5.65
C GLU A 70 12.03 15.35 5.02
N ARG A 71 12.49 14.42 5.85
CA ARG A 71 12.62 13.01 5.46
C ARG A 71 11.22 12.43 5.28
N CYS A 72 11.07 11.56 4.28
CA CYS A 72 9.81 10.85 4.06
C CYS A 72 9.50 9.97 5.29
N PRO A 73 8.39 10.18 6.00
CA PRO A 73 8.05 9.40 7.17
C PRO A 73 7.75 7.94 6.78
N PRO A 74 7.84 6.96 7.69
CA PRO A 74 7.43 5.59 7.39
C PRO A 74 5.94 5.52 7.03
N LEU A 75 5.61 4.76 5.98
CA LEU A 75 4.24 4.43 5.59
C LEU A 75 3.88 3.05 6.10
N ILE A 76 2.93 2.95 7.03
CA ILE A 76 2.40 1.67 7.53
C ILE A 76 1.07 1.39 6.85
N LEU A 77 0.91 0.20 6.29
CA LEU A 77 -0.33 -0.25 5.64
C LEU A 77 -0.91 -1.46 6.37
N GLY A 78 -2.22 -1.50 6.49
CA GLY A 78 -2.97 -2.60 7.09
C GLY A 78 -4.38 -2.15 7.45
N ARG A 79 -5.31 -3.07 7.70
CA ARG A 79 -6.72 -2.71 7.93
C ARG A 79 -6.98 -1.87 9.19
N GLY A 80 -6.03 -1.84 10.12
CA GLY A 80 -6.08 -0.99 11.31
C GLY A 80 -5.62 0.44 11.03
N ILE A 81 -4.99 0.66 9.87
CA ILE A 81 -4.48 1.95 9.41
C ILE A 81 -5.30 2.37 8.18
N GLN A 82 -6.04 3.48 8.27
CA GLN A 82 -6.96 3.93 7.22
C GLN A 82 -8.03 2.86 6.86
N PRO A 83 -8.80 2.37 7.85
CA PRO A 83 -9.75 1.28 7.64
C PRO A 83 -10.76 1.55 6.52
N GLY A 84 -11.29 2.77 6.40
CA GLY A 84 -12.30 3.07 5.39
C GLY A 84 -11.72 3.35 3.99
N PHE A 85 -10.41 3.60 3.84
CA PHE A 85 -9.74 3.42 2.55
C PHE A 85 -9.86 1.95 2.10
N TRP A 86 -9.44 1.02 2.96
CA TRP A 86 -9.44 -0.40 2.63
C TRP A 86 -10.85 -0.98 2.49
N GLN A 87 -11.81 -0.58 3.32
CA GLN A 87 -13.19 -1.06 3.24
C GLN A 87 -13.89 -0.62 1.95
N ARG A 88 -13.63 0.61 1.49
CA ARG A 88 -14.17 1.09 0.21
C ARG A 88 -13.53 0.37 -0.98
N LEU A 89 -12.24 0.06 -0.88
CA LEU A 89 -11.47 -0.47 -1.99
C LEU A 89 -11.53 -2.00 -2.13
N LEU A 90 -11.56 -2.74 -1.02
CA LEU A 90 -11.45 -4.20 -0.99
C LEU A 90 -12.80 -4.88 -0.77
N SER A 91 -12.97 -6.07 -1.34
CA SER A 91 -14.07 -6.96 -0.94
C SER A 91 -14.02 -7.25 0.57
N ASP A 92 -15.17 -7.56 1.18
CA ASP A 92 -15.26 -7.75 2.64
C ASP A 92 -14.31 -8.86 3.14
N GLU A 93 -14.25 -9.99 2.44
CA GLU A 93 -13.34 -11.07 2.82
C GLU A 93 -11.87 -10.63 2.71
N ALA A 94 -11.49 -9.93 1.64
CA ALA A 94 -10.12 -9.46 1.44
C ALA A 94 -9.72 -8.43 2.51
N PHE A 95 -10.63 -7.55 2.90
CA PHE A 95 -10.43 -6.62 4.01
C PHE A 95 -10.11 -7.36 5.32
N HIS A 96 -10.82 -8.46 5.61
CA HIS A 96 -10.58 -9.26 6.81
C HIS A 96 -9.30 -10.11 6.76
N GLN A 97 -8.78 -10.41 5.57
CA GLN A 97 -7.48 -11.07 5.39
C GLN A 97 -6.29 -10.14 5.65
N LEU A 98 -6.47 -8.83 5.48
CA LEU A 98 -5.44 -7.84 5.73
C LEU A 98 -5.16 -7.74 7.25
N SER A 99 -3.90 -7.77 7.64
CA SER A 99 -3.49 -7.60 9.04
C SER A 99 -3.74 -6.17 9.49
N ARG A 100 -3.87 -5.93 10.81
CA ARG A 100 -4.08 -4.56 11.34
C ARG A 100 -2.95 -3.62 10.93
N GLN A 101 -1.72 -4.11 11.06
CA GLN A 101 -0.52 -3.58 10.43
C GLN A 101 0.08 -4.76 9.65
N HIS A 102 0.32 -4.58 8.37
CA HIS A 102 0.65 -5.67 7.47
C HIS A 102 2.03 -5.49 6.84
N LEU A 103 2.34 -4.28 6.39
CA LEU A 103 3.66 -3.92 5.90
C LEU A 103 4.01 -2.48 6.25
N GLN A 104 5.29 -2.16 6.17
CA GLN A 104 5.82 -0.81 6.32
C GLN A 104 6.76 -0.50 5.15
N ILE A 105 6.67 0.71 4.60
CA ILE A 105 7.64 1.26 3.65
C ILE A 105 8.39 2.40 4.32
N GLU A 106 9.71 2.38 4.26
CA GLU A 106 10.57 3.36 4.91
C GLU A 106 11.78 3.70 4.04
N VAL A 107 12.36 4.88 4.28
CA VAL A 107 13.61 5.30 3.62
C VAL A 107 14.80 4.67 4.34
N CYS A 108 15.80 4.20 3.58
CA CYS A 108 17.08 3.76 4.14
C CYS A 108 17.85 4.96 4.73
N GLU A 109 18.18 4.91 6.03
CA GLU A 109 18.92 6.00 6.69
C GLU A 109 20.42 5.98 6.38
N GLU A 110 20.95 4.87 5.84
CA GLU A 110 22.37 4.68 5.60
C GLU A 110 22.89 5.35 4.31
N GLY A 111 22.00 6.01 3.55
CA GLY A 111 22.35 6.74 2.33
C GLY A 111 22.87 8.16 2.62
N CYS A 112 24.15 8.39 2.30
CA CYS A 112 24.85 9.68 2.39
C CYS A 112 24.05 10.88 1.86
N SER A 113 24.24 12.03 2.50
CA SER A 113 23.76 13.36 2.10
C SER A 113 24.01 13.63 0.61
N GLY A 114 23.00 13.42 -0.25
CA GLY A 114 23.06 13.71 -1.69
C GLY A 114 22.87 12.50 -2.62
N GLY A 115 22.75 11.28 -2.11
CA GLY A 115 22.41 10.10 -2.90
C GLY A 115 20.92 10.01 -3.28
N PRO A 116 20.55 9.15 -4.24
CA PRO A 116 19.15 8.83 -4.51
C PRO A 116 18.50 8.24 -3.25
N THR A 117 17.24 8.59 -3.00
CA THR A 117 16.47 8.02 -1.89
C THR A 117 16.19 6.55 -2.15
N ILE A 118 16.64 5.67 -1.25
CA ILE A 118 16.39 4.22 -1.33
C ILE A 118 15.23 3.89 -0.41
N PHE A 119 14.24 3.18 -0.94
CA PHE A 119 13.08 2.71 -0.17
C PHE A 119 13.21 1.22 0.14
N HIS A 120 12.78 0.84 1.34
CA HIS A 120 12.62 -0.54 1.73
C HIS A 120 11.17 -0.84 2.09
N VAL A 121 10.72 -2.06 1.78
CA VAL A 121 9.52 -2.65 2.36
C VAL A 121 9.92 -3.61 3.46
N ARG A 122 9.20 -3.57 4.57
CA ARG A 122 9.30 -4.49 5.71
C ARG A 122 8.00 -5.25 5.87
N ASN A 123 8.09 -6.57 5.99
CA ASN A 123 6.94 -7.39 6.37
C ASN A 123 6.65 -7.24 7.87
N LEU A 124 5.39 -6.99 8.27
CA LEU A 124 5.01 -6.89 9.69
C LEU A 124 4.17 -8.07 10.18
N THR A 125 3.88 -9.06 9.34
CA THR A 125 2.92 -10.12 9.62
C THR A 125 3.53 -11.52 9.45
N GLU A 126 3.23 -12.41 10.39
CA GLU A 126 3.60 -13.84 10.32
C GLU A 126 2.60 -14.67 9.51
N LYS A 127 1.31 -14.34 9.61
CA LYS A 127 0.23 -15.20 9.09
C LYS A 127 0.14 -15.19 7.56
N ASN A 128 0.33 -14.01 6.97
CA ASN A 128 0.17 -13.75 5.54
C ASN A 128 1.39 -12.92 5.09
N PRO A 129 2.58 -13.53 4.96
CA PRO A 129 3.79 -12.79 4.62
C PRO A 129 3.72 -12.22 3.20
N ILE A 130 4.26 -11.01 3.02
CA ILE A 130 4.31 -10.35 1.71
C ILE A 130 5.40 -10.97 0.81
N ARG A 131 5.21 -10.89 -0.50
CA ARG A 131 6.20 -11.22 -1.54
C ARG A 131 6.52 -9.97 -2.35
N VAL A 132 7.75 -9.86 -2.86
CA VAL A 132 8.17 -8.74 -3.71
C VAL A 132 8.78 -9.29 -4.98
N SER A 133 8.20 -8.95 -6.13
CA SER A 133 8.68 -9.33 -7.45
C SER A 133 9.00 -8.08 -8.28
N PRO A 134 9.91 -8.16 -9.28
CA PRO A 134 10.20 -7.04 -10.17
C PRO A 134 9.04 -6.68 -11.12
N SER A 135 8.13 -7.63 -11.37
CA SER A 135 6.98 -7.44 -12.25
C SER A 135 5.80 -8.31 -11.83
N LEU A 136 4.62 -8.02 -12.39
CA LEU A 136 3.38 -8.79 -12.16
C LEU A 136 3.36 -10.13 -12.91
N GLU A 137 4.15 -10.26 -13.98
CA GLU A 137 4.19 -11.46 -14.84
C GLU A 137 5.04 -12.58 -14.24
N GLU A 138 5.82 -12.28 -13.18
CA GLU A 138 6.62 -13.26 -12.48
C GLU A 138 5.73 -14.24 -11.70
N ASP A 139 6.09 -15.51 -11.75
CA ASP A 139 5.35 -16.56 -11.06
C ASP A 139 5.42 -16.37 -9.54
N LEU A 140 4.26 -16.12 -8.92
CA LEU A 140 4.12 -15.87 -7.49
C LEU A 140 4.65 -17.03 -6.64
N GLU A 141 4.63 -18.25 -7.17
CA GLU A 141 5.13 -19.44 -6.47
C GLU A 141 6.65 -19.43 -6.35
N SER A 142 7.35 -18.81 -7.32
CA SER A 142 8.81 -18.70 -7.35
C SER A 142 9.37 -17.65 -6.39
N THR A 143 8.60 -16.60 -6.08
CA THR A 143 9.07 -15.50 -5.25
C THR A 143 9.01 -15.86 -3.77
N THR A 144 10.16 -15.97 -3.09
CA THR A 144 10.21 -16.28 -1.65
C THR A 144 9.47 -15.22 -0.80
N PRO A 145 8.57 -15.65 0.12
CA PRO A 145 7.91 -14.73 1.04
C PRO A 145 8.91 -14.10 2.03
N LEU A 146 8.73 -12.81 2.31
CA LEU A 146 9.52 -12.10 3.30
C LEU A 146 9.14 -12.59 4.70
N GLN A 147 10.14 -12.98 5.49
CA GLN A 147 9.94 -13.28 6.90
C GLN A 147 9.47 -12.03 7.65
N LYS A 148 8.82 -12.20 8.80
CA LYS A 148 8.43 -11.05 9.62
C LYS A 148 9.67 -10.23 9.99
N ASP A 149 9.51 -8.92 9.93
CA ASP A 149 10.55 -7.91 10.14
C ASP A 149 11.70 -7.91 9.13
N GLN A 150 11.68 -8.81 8.14
CA GLN A 150 12.61 -8.78 7.03
C GLN A 150 12.34 -7.57 6.13
N ARG A 151 13.42 -6.90 5.73
CA ARG A 151 13.42 -5.77 4.80
C ARG A 151 13.85 -6.20 3.41
N ARG A 152 13.31 -5.54 2.39
CA ARG A 152 13.76 -5.66 0.99
C ARG A 152 13.75 -4.30 0.30
N ILE A 153 14.75 -4.03 -0.52
CA ILE A 153 14.80 -2.82 -1.36
C ILE A 153 13.64 -2.84 -2.35
N LEU A 154 12.98 -1.69 -2.51
CA LEU A 154 11.98 -1.46 -3.56
C LEU A 154 12.60 -0.64 -4.70
N ASN A 155 12.38 -1.10 -5.92
CA ASN A 155 12.69 -0.40 -7.16
C ASN A 155 11.42 0.07 -7.84
N HIS A 156 11.53 1.09 -8.70
CA HIS A 156 10.41 1.54 -9.51
C HIS A 156 9.85 0.39 -10.35
N GLY A 157 8.56 0.12 -10.22
CA GLY A 157 7.85 -0.95 -10.93
C GLY A 157 7.69 -2.23 -10.11
N ASP A 158 8.41 -2.39 -9.00
CA ASP A 158 8.30 -3.58 -8.15
C ASP A 158 6.85 -3.79 -7.67
N VAL A 159 6.44 -5.04 -7.60
CA VAL A 159 5.11 -5.47 -7.19
C VAL A 159 5.20 -6.15 -5.83
N ILE A 160 4.48 -5.59 -4.87
CA ILE A 160 4.35 -6.14 -3.52
C ILE A 160 3.05 -6.93 -3.46
N THR A 161 3.14 -8.25 -3.44
CA THR A 161 1.98 -9.14 -3.27
C THR A 161 1.73 -9.35 -1.78
N VAL A 162 0.54 -8.95 -1.32
CA VAL A 162 0.20 -8.84 0.10
C VAL A 162 -0.39 -10.16 0.62
N PHE A 163 -1.37 -10.72 -0.08
CA PHE A 163 -1.89 -12.06 0.20
C PHE A 163 -2.41 -12.72 -1.08
N PRO A 164 -1.93 -13.94 -1.42
CA PRO A 164 -2.49 -14.74 -2.49
C PRO A 164 -3.40 -15.84 -1.90
N VAL A 165 -4.66 -15.52 -1.59
CA VAL A 165 -5.56 -16.49 -0.94
C VAL A 165 -6.75 -16.80 -1.83
N LYS A 166 -6.93 -18.07 -2.19
CA LYS A 166 -8.17 -18.63 -2.81
C LYS A 166 -8.69 -17.82 -4.02
N GLY A 167 -7.81 -17.45 -4.95
CA GLY A 167 -8.17 -16.67 -6.14
C GLY A 167 -8.38 -15.18 -5.89
N ARG A 168 -8.21 -14.71 -4.65
CA ARG A 168 -8.15 -13.29 -4.30
C ARG A 168 -6.70 -12.88 -4.04
N THR A 169 -6.22 -12.00 -4.90
CA THR A 169 -4.88 -11.43 -4.79
C THR A 169 -5.00 -9.93 -4.55
N LEU A 170 -4.24 -9.43 -3.58
CA LEU A 170 -3.99 -8.00 -3.42
C LEU A 170 -2.52 -7.75 -3.72
N TRP A 171 -2.25 -6.83 -4.64
CA TRP A 171 -0.91 -6.37 -4.92
C TRP A 171 -0.83 -4.85 -4.95
N LEU A 172 0.38 -4.34 -4.73
CA LEU A 172 0.72 -2.92 -4.76
C LEU A 172 1.90 -2.73 -5.72
N THR A 173 1.74 -1.93 -6.77
CA THR A 173 2.86 -1.55 -7.63
C THR A 173 3.52 -0.29 -7.09
N PHE A 174 4.81 -0.37 -6.81
CA PHE A 174 5.60 0.75 -6.31
C PHE A 174 6.05 1.65 -7.47
N ARG A 175 5.65 2.92 -7.44
CA ARG A 175 6.04 3.95 -8.42
C ARG A 175 6.88 5.01 -7.72
N ASP A 176 8.19 4.94 -7.90
CA ASP A 176 9.09 6.01 -7.46
C ASP A 176 8.90 7.27 -8.34
N LEU A 177 8.59 8.41 -7.72
CA LEU A 177 8.41 9.71 -8.37
C LEU A 177 9.63 10.62 -8.21
N GLY A 178 10.64 10.20 -7.44
CA GLY A 178 11.91 10.89 -7.24
C GLY A 178 12.91 10.68 -8.38
N VAL A 179 12.88 9.51 -9.05
CA VAL A 179 13.83 9.14 -10.12
C VAL A 179 13.92 10.18 -11.24
N GLY A 180 12.85 10.92 -11.52
CA GLY A 180 12.84 11.98 -12.53
C GLY A 180 13.42 13.33 -12.08
N ARG A 181 13.47 13.62 -10.77
CA ARG A 181 13.82 14.96 -10.26
C ARG A 181 15.31 15.23 -10.25
N THR A 182 16.11 14.22 -9.94
CA THR A 182 17.58 14.36 -9.93
C THR A 182 18.13 14.70 -11.33
N ARG A 183 17.45 14.27 -12.39
CA ARG A 183 17.82 14.61 -13.77
C ARG A 183 17.50 16.07 -14.16
N GLN A 184 16.45 16.68 -13.62
CA GLN A 184 16.08 18.07 -13.94
C GLN A 184 16.93 19.10 -13.19
N ALA A 185 17.36 18.80 -11.96
CA ALA A 185 18.19 19.72 -11.18
C ALA A 185 19.59 19.93 -11.80
N LEU A 186 20.12 18.94 -12.50
CA LEU A 186 21.45 19.01 -13.14
C LEU A 186 21.43 19.73 -14.50
N THR A 187 20.29 19.85 -15.17
CA THR A 187 20.16 20.54 -16.47
C THR A 187 19.75 22.01 -16.35
N ALA A 188 19.38 22.49 -15.16
CA ALA A 188 18.99 23.87 -14.89
C ALA A 188 20.13 24.75 -14.35
N GLN A 189 21.40 24.42 -14.62
CA GLN A 189 22.52 25.34 -14.39
C GLN A 189 22.60 26.30 -15.60
N PRO A 190 22.22 27.58 -15.47
CA PRO A 190 22.47 28.56 -16.53
C PRO A 190 23.98 28.67 -16.72
N PHE A 191 24.44 28.28 -17.90
CA PHE A 191 25.80 28.53 -18.35
C PHE A 191 25.95 30.06 -18.46
N THR A 192 26.33 30.73 -17.37
CA THR A 192 26.72 32.13 -17.44
C THR A 192 28.03 32.16 -18.21
N ALA A 193 27.93 32.36 -19.52
CA ALA A 193 29.06 32.59 -20.39
C ALA A 193 29.83 33.80 -19.85
N SER A 194 30.99 33.52 -19.24
CA SER A 194 31.96 34.54 -18.85
C SER A 194 32.62 35.05 -20.12
N THR A 195 32.03 36.07 -20.73
CA THR A 195 32.67 36.86 -21.79
C THR A 195 33.32 38.06 -21.11
N ALA A 196 34.54 37.88 -20.60
CA ALA A 196 35.40 38.99 -20.23
C ALA A 196 36.24 39.39 -21.44
N VAL A 197 36.03 40.63 -21.87
CA VAL A 197 36.61 41.33 -23.02
C VAL A 197 38.11 41.60 -22.79
N PRO A 198 39.01 41.39 -23.76
CA PRO A 198 40.34 41.94 -23.74
C PRO A 198 40.33 43.30 -24.45
N THR A 199 40.57 44.40 -23.74
CA THR A 199 40.98 45.66 -24.39
C THR A 199 41.85 46.47 -23.44
N ALA A 200 43.16 46.29 -23.56
CA ALA A 200 44.13 47.29 -23.14
C ALA A 200 44.62 47.98 -24.41
N SER A 201 44.44 49.29 -24.49
CA SER A 201 45.05 50.16 -25.50
C SER A 201 45.77 51.30 -24.81
N ALA A 202 46.97 51.55 -25.33
CA ALA A 202 47.85 52.72 -25.23
C ALA A 202 48.43 53.07 -23.85
#